data_AF-A0A0C9T5H8-F1
#
_entry.id   AF-A0A0C9T5H8-F1
#
_cell.length_a   1.000
_cell.length_b   1.000
_cell.length_c   1.000
_cell.angle_alpha   90.00
_cell.angle_beta   90.00
_cell.angle_gamma   90.00
#
_symmetry.space_group_name_H-M   'P 1'
#
loop_
_entity.id
_entity.type
_entity.pdbx_description
1 polymer ?
#
loop_
_entity_poly.entity_id
_entity_poly.type
_entity_poly.pdbx_seq_one_letter_code
_entity_poly.pdbx_strand_id
1 'polypeptide(L)'
;MKFVVDNRLLAFVLLNSLPKTSEWNMFTSSVINTVEDSKLTFDAVETRITSEDARLNPSGSSDSALKASNKSSTRPPNSTTWCEHHQQSGHNSDDCYAYQRWTKELRK
;
A
#
# COMPACT_ATOMS: atom_id res chain seq x y z
N MET A 1 -27.09 24.53 -8.92
CA MET A 1 -27.03 24.33 -7.46
C MET A 1 -25.67 23.75 -7.12
N LYS A 2 -24.97 24.29 -6.11
CA LYS A 2 -23.68 23.75 -5.66
C LYS A 2 -23.99 22.70 -4.60
N PHE A 3 -23.88 21.43 -4.94
CA PHE A 3 -24.04 20.35 -3.99
C PHE A 3 -22.87 20.41 -3.02
N VAL A 4 -23.14 20.79 -1.77
CA VAL A 4 -22.19 20.65 -0.69
C VAL A 4 -22.30 19.19 -0.25
N VAL A 5 -21.33 18.38 -0.65
CA VAL A 5 -21.24 16.99 -0.19
C VAL A 5 -20.81 17.00 1.26
N ASP A 6 -21.53 16.27 2.10
CA ASP A 6 -21.19 16.11 3.51
C ASP A 6 -19.86 15.36 3.64
N ASN A 7 -18.87 15.99 4.30
CA ASN A 7 -17.54 15.40 4.53
C ASN A 7 -17.59 14.08 5.29
N ARG A 8 -18.59 13.88 6.17
CA ARG A 8 -18.80 12.64 6.90
C ARG A 8 -19.30 11.54 5.96
N LEU A 9 -20.26 11.86 5.09
CA LEU A 9 -20.73 10.91 4.08
C LEU A 9 -19.58 10.48 3.16
N LEU A 10 -18.74 11.43 2.75
CA LEU A 10 -17.58 11.13 1.91
C LEU A 10 -16.56 10.23 2.64
N ALA A 11 -16.32 10.46 3.93
CA ALA A 11 -15.48 9.60 4.75
C ALA A 11 -16.01 8.16 4.84
N PHE A 12 -17.32 7.98 5.01
CA PHE A 12 -17.95 6.65 5.00
C PHE A 12 -17.85 5.96 3.64
N VAL A 13 -18.08 6.70 2.55
CA VAL A 13 -17.93 6.16 1.19
C VAL A 13 -16.50 5.70 0.96
N LEU A 14 -15.51 6.50 1.39
CA LEU A 14 -14.09 6.15 1.28
C LEU A 14 -13.76 4.87 2.07
N LEU A 15 -14.17 4.76 3.34
CA LEU A 15 -13.98 3.54 4.13
C LEU A 15 -14.61 2.30 3.48
N ASN A 16 -15.80 2.46 2.90
CA ASN A 16 -16.51 1.34 2.26
C ASN A 16 -15.91 0.92 0.91
N SER A 17 -15.15 1.81 0.26
CA SER A 17 -14.45 1.55 -1.00
C SER A 17 -13.17 0.73 -0.85
N LEU A 18 -12.67 0.55 0.38
CA LEU A 18 -11.45 -0.22 0.66
C LEU A 18 -11.60 -1.71 0.27
N PRO A 19 -10.48 -2.38 -0.08
CA PRO A 19 -10.48 -3.80 -0.40
C PRO A 19 -11.11 -4.64 0.72
N LYS A 20 -11.88 -5.68 0.36
CA LYS A 20 -12.55 -6.57 1.34
C LYS A 20 -11.62 -7.65 1.89
N THR A 21 -10.41 -7.27 2.26
CA THR A 21 -9.44 -8.16 2.93
C THR A 21 -9.57 -8.07 4.45
N SER A 22 -8.99 -9.03 5.18
CA SER A 22 -9.07 -9.08 6.65
C SER A 22 -8.46 -7.84 7.30
N GLU A 23 -7.34 -7.37 6.76
CA GLU A 23 -6.57 -6.22 7.24
C GLU A 23 -7.39 -4.93 7.13
N TRP A 24 -7.96 -4.68 5.96
CA TRP A 24 -8.78 -3.49 5.70
C TRP A 24 -10.13 -3.53 6.44
N ASN A 25 -10.71 -4.71 6.65
CA ASN A 25 -11.91 -4.86 7.48
C ASN A 25 -11.62 -4.56 8.96
N MET A 26 -10.47 -5.02 9.47
CA MET A 26 -10.02 -4.70 10.82
C MET A 26 -9.70 -3.21 10.97
N PHE A 27 -9.01 -2.60 10.00
CA PHE A 27 -8.77 -1.16 9.96
C PHE A 27 -10.09 -0.37 9.97
N THR A 28 -11.04 -0.73 9.11
CA THR A 28 -12.34 -0.05 9.03
C THR A 28 -13.08 -0.13 10.36
N SER A 29 -13.10 -1.32 10.98
CA SER A 29 -13.70 -1.51 12.31
C SER A 29 -12.99 -0.69 13.38
N SER A 30 -11.66 -0.60 13.34
CA SER A 30 -10.88 0.22 14.26
C SER A 30 -11.19 1.71 14.11
N VAL A 31 -11.26 2.23 12.88
CA VAL A 31 -11.60 3.63 12.63
C VAL A 31 -13.00 3.97 13.13
N ILE A 32 -14.00 3.13 12.84
CA ILE A 32 -15.39 3.34 13.27
C ILE A 32 -15.50 3.31 14.80
N ASN A 33 -14.77 2.42 15.47
CA ASN A 33 -14.86 2.27 16.93
C ASN A 33 -14.03 3.29 17.71
N THR A 34 -13.03 3.94 17.09
CA THR A 34 -12.10 4.85 17.79
C THR A 34 -12.33 6.32 17.48
N VAL A 35 -12.90 6.64 16.32
CA VAL A 35 -13.13 8.02 15.90
C VAL A 35 -14.55 8.42 16.30
N GLU A 36 -14.65 9.47 17.10
CA GLU A 36 -15.93 10.10 17.39
C GLU A 36 -16.58 10.62 16.10
N ASP A 37 -17.88 10.37 15.93
CA ASP A 37 -18.64 10.69 14.73
C ASP A 37 -18.45 12.14 14.23
N SER A 38 -18.30 13.09 15.15
CA SER A 38 -18.11 14.52 14.88
C SER A 38 -16.73 14.86 14.32
N LYS A 39 -15.77 13.94 14.42
CA LYS A 39 -14.37 14.11 13.98
C LYS A 39 -14.02 13.24 12.77
N LEU A 40 -14.98 12.47 12.26
CA LEU A 40 -14.81 11.64 11.07
C LEU A 40 -14.91 12.50 9.81
N THR A 41 -13.80 13.11 9.41
CA THR A 41 -13.68 13.86 8.16
C THR A 41 -12.98 13.03 7.08
N PHE A 42 -13.21 13.40 5.81
CA PHE A 42 -12.56 12.74 4.67
C PHE A 42 -11.02 12.78 4.79
N ASP A 43 -10.44 13.95 4.99
CA ASP A 43 -8.98 14.14 5.09
C ASP A 43 -8.36 13.30 6.22
N ALA A 44 -9.05 13.18 7.36
CA ALA A 44 -8.59 12.37 8.48
C ALA A 44 -8.59 10.88 8.14
N VAL A 45 -9.61 10.41 7.43
CA VAL A 45 -9.71 9.02 6.96
C VAL A 45 -8.67 8.72 5.89
N GLU A 46 -8.51 9.61 4.90
CA GLU A 46 -7.51 9.50 3.83
C GLU A 46 -6.08 9.40 4.39
N THR A 47 -5.75 10.26 5.36
CA THR A 47 -4.43 10.25 6.03
C THR A 47 -4.18 8.92 6.73
N ARG A 48 -5.19 8.36 7.41
CA ARG A 48 -5.08 7.07 8.09
C ARG A 48 -4.95 5.91 7.10
N ILE A 49 -5.71 5.94 6.00
CA ILE A 49 -5.61 4.93 4.93
C ILE A 49 -4.21 4.93 4.33
N THR A 50 -3.66 6.09 3.99
CA THR A 50 -2.29 6.21 3.46
C THR A 50 -1.26 5.65 4.43
N SER A 51 -1.41 5.93 5.73
CA SER A 51 -0.51 5.42 6.76
C SER A 51 -0.62 3.90 6.93
N GLU A 52 -1.84 3.36 6.87
CA GLU A 52 -2.10 1.93 6.98
C GLU A 52 -1.63 1.18 5.73
N ASP A 53 -1.83 1.75 4.53
CA ASP A 53 -1.34 1.18 3.28
C ASP A 53 0.19 1.12 3.28
N ALA A 54 0.88 2.17 3.74
CA ALA A 54 2.33 2.15 3.93
C ALA A 54 2.79 1.08 4.94
N ARG A 55 1.96 0.76 5.95
CA ARG A 55 2.22 -0.30 6.93
C ARG A 55 2.03 -1.69 6.34
N LEU A 56 1.00 -1.87 5.51
CA LEU A 56 0.69 -3.15 4.85
C LEU A 56 1.64 -3.44 3.67
N ASN A 57 2.06 -2.38 2.98
CA ASN A 57 2.97 -2.40 1.85
C ASN A 57 4.21 -1.57 2.17
N PRO A 58 5.10 -2.04 3.07
CA PRO A 58 6.33 -1.33 3.35
C PRO A 58 7.20 -1.30 2.09
N SER A 59 7.20 -0.18 1.37
CA SER A 59 8.21 0.09 0.36
C SER A 59 9.55 0.13 1.11
N GLY A 60 10.44 -0.83 0.83
CA GLY A 60 11.68 -1.02 1.57
C GLY A 60 12.51 0.25 1.74
N SER A 61 12.33 0.92 2.88
CA SER A 61 13.25 1.90 3.45
C SER A 61 13.07 1.80 4.97
N SER A 62 13.65 0.75 5.53
CA SER A 62 13.72 0.54 6.97
C SER A 62 14.90 1.34 7.54
N ASP A 63 14.73 2.65 7.68
CA ASP A 63 15.58 3.44 8.58
C ASP A 63 14.85 3.63 9.91
N SER A 64 14.89 2.59 10.75
CA SER A 64 14.87 2.79 12.20
C SER A 64 15.69 1.71 12.87
N ALA A 65 16.90 2.11 13.22
CA ALA A 65 17.89 1.38 13.96
C ALA A 65 17.34 0.92 15.32
N LEU A 66 17.21 -0.39 15.52
CA LEU A 66 17.54 -1.02 16.81
C LEU A 66 18.30 -2.31 16.55
N LYS A 67 19.60 -2.20 16.82
CA LYS A 67 20.66 -3.18 16.65
C LYS A 67 20.51 -4.27 17.73
N ALA A 68 20.13 -5.48 17.34
CA ALA A 68 20.39 -6.69 18.13
C ALA A 68 20.93 -7.78 17.22
N SER A 69 22.22 -8.05 17.39
CA SER A 69 23.00 -9.10 16.75
C SER A 69 22.32 -10.46 16.91
N ASN A 70 22.31 -11.30 15.86
CA ASN A 70 22.76 -12.70 15.93
C ASN A 70 22.64 -13.44 14.58
N LYS A 71 23.79 -13.62 13.92
CA LYS A 71 24.28 -14.86 13.25
C LYS A 71 23.24 -15.91 12.80
N SER A 72 22.98 -16.01 11.50
CA SER A 72 23.39 -17.16 10.65
C SER A 72 22.87 -17.02 9.22
N SER A 73 23.75 -17.35 8.28
CA SER A 73 23.50 -17.90 6.94
C SER A 73 22.13 -17.68 6.29
N THR A 74 22.06 -16.76 5.33
CA THR A 74 21.93 -17.03 3.87
C THR A 74 21.72 -15.68 3.21
N ARG A 75 22.53 -15.37 2.19
CA ARG A 75 22.45 -14.16 1.34
C ARG A 75 20.99 -13.72 1.09
N PRO A 76 20.55 -12.51 1.52
CA PRO A 76 19.29 -11.96 1.05
C PRO A 76 19.48 -11.43 -0.39
N PRO A 77 18.54 -11.64 -1.31
CA PRO A 77 18.63 -11.11 -2.66
C PRO A 77 18.24 -9.63 -2.62
N ASN A 78 19.10 -8.79 -2.06
CA ASN A 78 18.99 -7.33 -2.17
C ASN A 78 19.92 -6.77 -3.24
N SER A 79 20.39 -7.59 -4.18
CA SER A 79 20.95 -7.05 -5.42
C SER A 79 19.80 -6.37 -6.14
N THR A 80 19.82 -5.04 -6.15
CA THR A 80 18.99 -4.20 -6.99
C THR A 80 19.04 -4.80 -8.39
N THR A 81 17.99 -5.53 -8.77
CA THR A 81 18.01 -6.29 -10.00
C THR A 81 17.98 -5.30 -11.14
N TRP A 82 19.03 -5.37 -11.98
CA TRP A 82 19.19 -4.53 -13.15
C TRP A 82 18.37 -5.12 -14.30
N CYS A 83 17.60 -4.27 -14.96
CA CYS A 83 16.89 -4.63 -16.18
C CYS A 83 17.62 -4.00 -17.37
N GLU A 84 18.20 -4.84 -18.25
CA GLU A 84 18.87 -4.35 -19.46
C GLU A 84 17.90 -3.68 -20.44
N HIS A 85 16.64 -4.13 -20.43
CA HIS A 85 15.61 -3.58 -21.31
C HIS A 85 15.25 -2.13 -20.95
N HIS A 86 15.26 -1.80 -19.65
CA HIS A 86 14.90 -0.46 -19.17
C HIS A 86 16.10 0.35 -18.66
N GLN A 87 17.28 -0.26 -18.60
CA GLN A 87 18.51 0.31 -18.03
C GLN A 87 18.28 0.98 -16.67
N GLN A 88 17.48 0.32 -15.83
CA GLN A 88 17.14 0.81 -14.51
C GLN A 88 17.07 -0.33 -13.50
N SER A 89 17.27 0.04 -12.24
CA SER A 89 17.22 -0.88 -11.12
C SER A 89 15.82 -0.88 -10.52
N GLY A 90 15.26 -2.07 -10.30
CA GLY A 90 13.92 -2.21 -9.69
C GLY A 90 13.24 -3.54 -10.01
N HIS A 91 13.65 -4.18 -11.10
CA HIS A 91 13.27 -5.55 -11.47
C HIS A 91 14.37 -6.15 -12.38
N ASN A 92 14.50 -7.46 -12.44
CA ASN A 92 15.43 -8.08 -13.39
C ASN A 92 14.80 -8.19 -14.79
N SER A 93 15.62 -8.47 -15.79
CA SER A 93 15.17 -8.68 -17.16
C SER A 93 14.13 -9.81 -17.29
N ASP A 94 14.23 -10.89 -16.51
CA ASP A 94 13.30 -12.03 -16.60
C ASP A 94 11.88 -11.64 -16.15
N ASP A 95 11.77 -10.91 -15.05
CA ASP A 95 10.50 -10.35 -14.56
C ASP A 95 9.90 -9.37 -15.58
N CYS A 96 10.75 -8.57 -16.26
CA CYS A 96 10.32 -7.68 -17.33
C CYS A 96 9.68 -8.46 -18.50
N TYR A 97 10.34 -9.54 -18.95
CA TYR A 97 9.83 -10.35 -20.06
C TYR A 97 8.56 -11.12 -19.68
N ALA A 98 8.46 -11.59 -18.44
CA ALA A 98 7.26 -12.24 -17.93
C ALA A 98 6.06 -11.28 -17.95
N TYR A 99 6.24 -10.04 -17.44
CA TYR A 99 5.21 -9.01 -17.47
C TYR A 99 4.83 -8.61 -18.90
N GLN A 100 5.82 -8.46 -19.80
CA GLN A 100 5.56 -8.13 -21.20
C GLN A 100 4.77 -9.24 -21.91
N ARG A 101 5.05 -10.52 -21.61
CA ARG A 101 4.29 -11.65 -22.15
C ARG A 101 2.85 -11.65 -21.64
N TRP A 102 2.66 -11.43 -20.34
CA TRP A 102 1.34 -11.39 -19.72
C TRP A 102 0.47 -10.26 -20.28
N THR A 103 1.03 -9.05 -20.43
CA THR A 103 0.31 -7.90 -21.01
C THR A 103 -0.07 -8.10 -22.48
N LYS A 104 0.72 -8.84 -23.26
CA LYS A 104 0.38 -9.20 -24.64
C LYS A 104 -0.80 -10.18 -24.70
N GLU A 105 -0.90 -11.11 -23.75
CA GLU A 105 -1.99 -12.09 -23.71
C GLU A 105 -3.33 -11.45 -23.31
N LEU A 106 -3.30 -10.41 -22.47
CA LEU A 106 -4.51 -9.65 -22.10
C LEU A 106 -5.07 -8.74 -23.21
N ARG A 107 -4.30 -8.49 -24.27
CA ARG A 107 -4.71 -7.66 -25.42
C ARG A 107 -5.19 -8.47 -26.61
N LYS A 108 -5.32 -9.79 -26.47
CA LYS A 108 -6.01 -10.67 -27.43
C LYS A 108 -7.49 -10.77 -27.07
#